data_AF-A0A0W8DCP8-F1
#
_entry.id   AF-A0A0W8DCP8-F1
#
_cell.length_a   1.000
_cell.length_b   1.000
_cell.length_c   1.000
_cell.angle_alpha   90.00
_cell.angle_beta   90.00
_cell.angle_gamma   90.00
#
_symmetry.space_group_name_H-M   'P 1'
#
loop_
_entity.id
_entity.type
_entity.pdbx_description
1 polymer ?
#
loop_
_entity_poly.entity_id
_entity_poly.type
_entity_poly.pdbx_seq_one_letter_code
_entity_poly.pdbx_strand_id
1 'polypeptide(L)'
;MSAKAIREFDGKRILSTSLPAFNLNKRFAQVAVSKSFAGQSREEFFGAIESTSPWLTTLGETKLVVKPDQLIKRRGKANLLLLNATWAEVQDWVWERINKPIQVETVTGVLTHFIVEPFVKHGAADEHYVCIVSNRDGEEILFHHEGGVDVGDVDSKAKRLQVGIESVASEEEVTAALLSSVEEARKPILAKFLVGMLAKFRELHFVYMEINPIVLVGDQISVLDMAAKLDETANFLVGDRWGDIEFPPAFGRAKFPEEEFIQDLDSKTGASLKLTILNHTGRIWTMVAGGGASVAAEMFAGAFDSGMSAADFVVDMRRQNKLIMGIGHRIKSLSNPDKRVTIIKEFAKANFPATDVLDFALEVEQVTTKKRSNLILNVDGCIAVCFVDLLRNCGVFTLEEANEQIADGCLNGLFVLGRSIGFIGHFLDQKRLKQPLYRHPWDDISYLNEEY
;
A
#
# COMPACT_ATOMS: atom_id res chain seq x y z
N MET A 1 -0.25 -9.61 0.50
CA MET A 1 -1.10 -8.56 1.10
C MET A 1 -0.41 -7.23 0.94
N SER A 2 -1.07 -6.27 0.30
CA SER A 2 -0.60 -4.89 0.14
C SER A 2 -1.55 -4.00 0.92
N ALA A 3 -1.24 -3.74 2.19
CA ALA A 3 -2.09 -2.91 3.04
C ALA A 3 -1.95 -1.43 2.64
N LYS A 4 -3.02 -0.84 2.11
CA LYS A 4 -3.05 0.55 1.65
C LYS A 4 -4.03 1.37 2.49
N ALA A 5 -3.58 2.55 2.90
CA ALA A 5 -4.44 3.50 3.60
C ALA A 5 -5.51 4.05 2.65
N ILE A 6 -6.70 4.28 3.21
CA ILE A 6 -7.81 4.94 2.51
C ILE A 6 -8.15 6.26 3.21
N ARG A 7 -8.83 7.15 2.48
CA ARG A 7 -9.36 8.38 3.04
C ARG A 7 -10.44 8.09 4.10
N GLU A 8 -10.61 9.01 5.02
CA GLU A 8 -11.63 8.92 6.07
C GLU A 8 -13.03 8.87 5.45
N PHE A 9 -13.28 9.68 4.41
CA PHE A 9 -14.54 9.66 3.66
C PHE A 9 -14.89 8.25 3.16
N ASP A 10 -13.93 7.56 2.55
CA ASP A 10 -14.15 6.20 2.03
C ASP A 10 -14.38 5.19 3.14
N GLY A 11 -13.58 5.26 4.22
CA GLY A 11 -13.78 4.41 5.39
C GLY A 11 -15.18 4.55 5.98
N LYS A 12 -15.64 5.79 6.19
CA LYS A 12 -16.98 6.09 6.72
C LYS A 12 -18.09 5.67 5.78
N ARG A 13 -17.93 5.88 4.47
CA ARG A 13 -18.89 5.42 3.45
C ARG A 13 -19.05 3.91 3.47
N ILE A 14 -17.95 3.17 3.49
CA ILE A 14 -17.95 1.70 3.51
C ILE A 14 -18.58 1.20 4.81
N LEU A 15 -18.19 1.75 5.96
CA LEU A 15 -18.69 1.32 7.26
C LEU A 15 -20.20 1.62 7.44
N SER A 16 -20.63 2.84 7.14
CA SER A 16 -22.05 3.25 7.26
C SER A 16 -22.98 2.53 6.28
N THR A 17 -22.46 2.10 5.13
CA THR A 17 -23.24 1.30 4.17
C THR A 17 -23.31 -0.17 4.58
N SER A 18 -22.24 -0.70 5.18
CA SER A 18 -22.16 -2.11 5.57
C SER A 18 -22.80 -2.44 6.93
N LEU A 19 -23.08 -1.43 7.76
CA LEU A 19 -23.71 -1.56 9.09
C LEU A 19 -25.07 -0.83 9.18
N PRO A 20 -26.08 -1.18 8.35
CA PRO A 20 -27.36 -0.47 8.33
C PRO A 20 -28.13 -0.56 9.64
N ALA A 21 -27.92 -1.62 10.44
CA ALA A 21 -28.60 -1.83 11.72
C ALA A 21 -28.29 -0.77 12.78
N PHE A 22 -27.21 0.00 12.61
CA PHE A 22 -26.77 1.02 13.56
C PHE A 22 -27.10 2.44 13.14
N ASN A 23 -27.73 2.63 11.97
CA ASN A 23 -28.12 3.94 11.44
C ASN A 23 -26.99 4.98 11.53
N LEU A 24 -25.76 4.56 11.19
CA LEU A 24 -24.60 5.47 11.21
C LEU A 24 -24.87 6.66 10.30
N ASN A 25 -24.40 7.84 10.71
CA ASN A 25 -24.56 9.06 9.93
C ASN A 25 -23.95 8.88 8.53
N LYS A 26 -24.76 9.14 7.49
CA LYS A 26 -24.36 9.11 6.07
C LYS A 26 -24.16 10.50 5.47
N ARG A 27 -24.36 11.55 6.27
CA ARG A 27 -24.15 12.94 5.87
C ARG A 27 -22.68 13.29 6.10
N PHE A 28 -21.86 12.96 5.13
CA PHE A 28 -20.49 13.44 5.01
C PHE A 28 -20.27 13.84 3.55
N ALA A 29 -19.69 15.01 3.32
CA ALA A 29 -19.41 15.53 1.99
C ALA A 29 -17.90 15.58 1.80
N GLN A 30 -17.43 15.08 0.65
CA GLN A 30 -16.04 15.23 0.25
C GLN A 30 -15.90 16.54 -0.53
N VAL A 31 -15.00 17.41 -0.06
CA VAL A 31 -14.61 18.63 -0.75
C VAL A 31 -13.23 18.39 -1.33
N ALA A 32 -13.16 18.21 -2.66
CA ALA A 32 -11.93 17.86 -3.35
C ALA A 32 -11.65 18.80 -4.52
N VAL A 33 -10.37 19.14 -4.71
CA VAL A 33 -9.88 19.83 -5.91
C VAL A 33 -10.07 18.91 -7.11
N SER A 34 -10.82 19.37 -8.11
CA SER A 34 -10.96 18.69 -9.40
C SER A 34 -9.97 19.26 -10.43
N LYS A 35 -9.85 18.61 -11.59
CA LYS A 35 -9.04 19.13 -12.71
C LYS A 35 -9.47 20.53 -13.18
N SER A 36 -10.73 20.89 -12.96
CA SER A 36 -11.31 22.20 -13.35
C SER A 36 -11.19 23.27 -12.27
N PHE A 37 -10.47 23.01 -11.17
CA PHE A 37 -10.35 23.97 -10.06
C PHE A 37 -9.61 25.25 -10.47
N ALA A 38 -8.63 25.14 -11.38
CA ALA A 38 -7.87 26.30 -11.85
C ALA A 38 -8.79 27.28 -12.61
N GLY A 39 -8.88 28.52 -12.11
CA GLY A 39 -9.74 29.56 -12.69
C GLY A 39 -11.21 29.50 -12.25
N GLN A 40 -11.60 28.53 -11.40
CA GLN A 40 -12.96 28.43 -10.88
C GLN A 40 -13.20 29.49 -9.79
N SER A 41 -14.36 30.16 -9.83
CA SER A 41 -14.79 31.04 -8.74
C SER A 41 -15.17 30.23 -7.49
N ARG A 42 -15.18 30.90 -6.33
CA ARG A 42 -15.58 30.28 -5.06
C ARG A 42 -17.01 29.72 -5.15
N GLU A 43 -17.89 30.48 -5.78
CA GLU A 43 -19.30 30.15 -5.94
C GLU A 43 -19.51 28.94 -6.84
N GLU A 44 -18.80 28.86 -7.97
CA GLU A 44 -18.85 27.69 -8.86
C GLU A 44 -18.30 26.43 -8.18
N PHE A 45 -17.20 26.56 -7.43
CA PHE A 45 -16.58 25.44 -6.72
C PHE A 45 -17.53 24.83 -5.68
N PHE A 46 -18.06 25.66 -4.79
CA PHE A 46 -18.98 25.18 -3.77
C PHE A 46 -20.37 24.83 -4.31
N GLY A 47 -20.83 25.45 -5.38
CA GLY A 47 -22.09 25.07 -6.05
C GLY A 47 -22.06 23.63 -6.58
N ALA A 48 -20.90 23.15 -7.07
CA ALA A 48 -20.74 21.75 -7.46
C ALA A 48 -20.81 20.78 -6.26
N ILE A 49 -20.25 21.20 -5.11
CA ILE A 49 -20.30 20.42 -3.86
C ILE A 49 -21.73 20.37 -3.32
N GLU A 50 -22.45 21.48 -3.33
CA GLU A 50 -23.85 21.55 -2.92
C GLU A 50 -24.76 20.70 -3.82
N SER A 51 -24.45 20.63 -5.12
CA SER A 51 -25.19 19.78 -6.06
C SER A 51 -25.01 18.29 -5.76
N THR A 52 -23.81 17.86 -5.36
CA THR A 52 -23.53 16.46 -4.97
C THR A 52 -23.97 16.14 -3.54
N SER A 53 -24.02 17.15 -2.66
CA SER A 53 -24.42 17.05 -1.27
C SER A 53 -25.48 18.09 -0.88
N PRO A 54 -26.74 17.97 -1.36
CA PRO A 54 -27.79 18.99 -1.14
C PRO A 54 -28.17 19.22 0.33
N TRP A 55 -27.79 18.30 1.22
CA TRP A 55 -28.02 18.42 2.65
C TRP A 55 -27.24 19.60 3.28
N LEU A 56 -26.15 20.06 2.63
CA LEU A 56 -25.34 21.19 3.10
C LEU A 56 -26.09 22.53 3.05
N THR A 57 -27.11 22.66 2.20
CA THR A 57 -27.93 23.88 2.09
C THR A 57 -29.24 23.79 2.88
N THR A 58 -29.52 22.63 3.49
CA THR A 58 -30.76 22.33 4.23
C THR A 58 -30.48 21.94 5.68
N LEU A 59 -29.47 22.57 6.29
CA LEU A 59 -28.96 22.23 7.63
C LEU A 59 -29.87 22.66 8.79
N GLY A 60 -30.72 23.68 8.58
CA GLY A 60 -31.46 24.32 9.68
C GLY A 60 -30.49 24.86 10.74
N GLU A 61 -30.66 24.46 12.00
CA GLU A 61 -29.77 24.83 13.11
C GLU A 61 -28.53 23.92 13.24
N THR A 62 -28.42 22.89 12.39
CA THR A 62 -27.31 21.92 12.44
C THR A 62 -26.00 22.60 12.10
N LYS A 63 -25.04 22.52 13.02
CA LYS A 63 -23.66 23.00 12.83
C LYS A 63 -22.81 21.92 12.18
N LEU A 64 -21.65 22.30 11.68
CA LEU A 64 -20.74 21.46 10.90
C LEU A 64 -19.35 21.38 11.55
N VAL A 65 -18.63 20.35 11.11
CA VAL A 65 -17.21 20.14 11.29
C VAL A 65 -16.58 20.02 9.91
N VAL A 66 -15.41 20.63 9.72
CA VAL A 66 -14.58 20.39 8.53
C VAL A 66 -13.14 20.12 8.94
N LYS A 67 -12.52 19.15 8.26
CA LYS A 67 -11.14 18.75 8.46
C LYS A 67 -10.52 18.23 7.16
N PRO A 68 -9.19 18.35 6.96
CA PRO A 68 -8.52 17.73 5.84
C PRO A 68 -8.61 16.22 5.87
N ASP A 69 -8.74 15.61 4.69
CA ASP A 69 -8.85 14.18 4.48
C ASP A 69 -7.72 13.67 3.56
N GLN A 70 -6.48 13.79 4.06
CA GLN A 70 -5.25 13.41 3.35
C GLN A 70 -4.27 12.66 4.26
N LEU A 71 -4.78 11.75 5.08
CA LEU A 71 -3.97 10.93 6.01
C LEU A 71 -3.14 11.76 7.02
N ILE A 72 -3.61 12.97 7.36
CA ILE A 72 -2.96 13.83 8.35
C ILE A 72 -3.40 13.39 9.74
N LYS A 73 -2.44 12.98 10.57
CA LYS A 73 -2.70 12.65 11.97
C LYS A 73 -2.76 13.91 12.83
N ARG A 74 -3.44 13.83 13.99
CA ARG A 74 -3.48 14.89 15.02
C ARG A 74 -3.93 16.27 14.51
N ARG A 75 -4.92 16.29 13.60
CA ARG A 75 -5.47 17.50 12.96
C ARG A 75 -5.86 18.61 13.95
N GLY A 76 -6.42 18.26 15.10
CA GLY A 76 -6.76 19.23 16.15
C GLY A 76 -5.55 20.01 16.67
N LYS A 77 -4.42 19.34 16.90
CA LYS A 77 -3.17 19.99 17.36
C LYS A 77 -2.49 20.81 16.26
N ALA A 78 -2.77 20.49 14.99
CA ALA A 78 -2.24 21.19 13.83
C ALA A 78 -3.10 22.40 13.39
N ASN A 79 -4.13 22.78 14.16
CA ASN A 79 -5.09 23.83 13.77
C ASN A 79 -5.79 23.54 12.42
N LEU A 80 -6.03 22.26 12.14
CA LEU A 80 -6.63 21.74 10.91
C LEU A 80 -8.03 21.15 11.17
N LEU A 81 -8.74 21.71 12.14
CA LEU A 81 -10.07 21.26 12.52
C LEU A 81 -10.92 22.49 12.86
N LEU A 82 -11.98 22.72 12.07
CA LEU A 82 -13.01 23.71 12.39
C LEU A 82 -14.24 22.99 12.93
N LEU A 83 -14.66 23.36 14.13
CA LEU A 83 -15.80 22.76 14.83
C LEU A 83 -16.93 23.77 14.98
N ASN A 84 -18.16 23.27 15.08
CA ASN A 84 -19.35 24.05 15.41
C ASN A 84 -19.60 25.25 14.47
N ALA A 85 -19.37 25.05 13.18
CA ALA A 85 -19.44 26.10 12.15
C ALA A 85 -20.72 26.02 11.31
N THR A 86 -21.11 27.12 10.70
CA THR A 86 -22.12 27.18 9.62
C THR A 86 -21.49 26.75 8.29
N TRP A 87 -22.31 26.45 7.29
CA TRP A 87 -21.80 26.13 5.96
C TRP A 87 -20.99 27.27 5.34
N ALA A 88 -21.42 28.53 5.53
CA ALA A 88 -20.67 29.70 5.06
C ALA A 88 -19.27 29.79 5.70
N GLU A 89 -19.16 29.59 7.02
CA GLU A 89 -17.88 29.58 7.72
C GLU A 89 -16.98 28.41 7.27
N VAL A 90 -17.56 27.24 6.98
CA VAL A 90 -16.83 26.11 6.40
C VAL A 90 -16.29 26.47 5.01
N GLN A 91 -17.10 27.10 4.15
CA GLN A 91 -16.68 27.54 2.82
C GLN A 91 -15.50 28.52 2.91
N ASP A 92 -15.57 29.51 3.81
CA ASP A 92 -14.47 30.46 4.04
C ASP A 92 -13.20 29.73 4.51
N TRP A 93 -13.32 28.88 5.52
CA TRP A 93 -12.19 28.18 6.11
C TRP A 93 -11.49 27.24 5.12
N VAL A 94 -12.26 26.54 4.28
CA VAL A 94 -11.73 25.69 3.21
C VAL A 94 -11.09 26.53 2.13
N TRP A 95 -11.74 27.60 1.66
CA TRP A 95 -11.23 28.44 0.57
C TRP A 95 -9.89 29.11 0.91
N GLU A 96 -9.70 29.45 2.18
CA GLU A 96 -8.42 29.97 2.67
C GLU A 96 -7.27 28.98 2.56
N ARG A 97 -7.54 27.67 2.53
CA ARG A 97 -6.55 26.58 2.68
C ARG A 97 -6.42 25.67 1.46
N ILE A 98 -7.51 25.50 0.71
CA ILE A 98 -7.57 24.59 -0.43
C ILE A 98 -6.59 25.01 -1.51
N ASN A 99 -5.90 24.02 -2.07
CA ASN A 99 -4.84 24.15 -3.04
C ASN A 99 -3.67 25.07 -2.62
N LYS A 100 -3.47 25.27 -1.31
CA LYS A 100 -2.34 26.04 -0.76
C LYS A 100 -1.38 25.15 0.02
N PRO A 101 -0.07 25.46 0.01
CA PRO A 101 0.91 24.75 0.81
C PRO A 101 0.67 25.02 2.30
N ILE A 102 0.77 23.97 3.10
CA ILE A 102 0.76 24.04 4.56
C ILE A 102 1.86 23.16 5.12
N GLN A 103 2.50 23.62 6.19
CA GLN A 103 3.44 22.83 6.97
C GLN A 103 2.71 22.17 8.14
N VAL A 104 2.77 20.84 8.20
CA VAL A 104 2.28 20.04 9.33
C VAL A 104 3.49 19.33 9.93
N GLU A 105 3.85 19.68 11.15
CA GLU A 105 5.07 19.21 11.81
C GLU A 105 6.31 19.47 10.92
N THR A 106 6.98 18.42 10.45
CA THR A 106 8.17 18.52 9.57
C THR A 106 7.86 18.39 8.08
N VAL A 107 6.58 18.24 7.70
CA VAL A 107 6.17 17.91 6.34
C VAL A 107 5.36 19.06 5.73
N THR A 108 5.80 19.54 4.57
CA THR A 108 5.05 20.52 3.78
C THR A 108 4.27 19.81 2.68
N GLY A 109 2.97 20.06 2.60
CA GLY A 109 2.09 19.50 1.57
C GLY A 109 1.00 20.48 1.15
N VAL A 110 0.25 20.13 0.11
CA VAL A 110 -0.87 20.94 -0.38
C VAL A 110 -2.18 20.29 0.04
N LEU A 111 -3.10 21.09 0.60
CA LEU A 111 -4.43 20.61 0.99
C LEU A 111 -5.37 20.61 -0.22
N THR A 112 -5.75 19.43 -0.69
CA THR A 112 -6.64 19.25 -1.85
C THR A 112 -7.93 18.53 -1.51
N HIS A 113 -8.01 17.84 -0.36
CA HIS A 113 -9.18 17.08 0.05
C HIS A 113 -9.58 17.39 1.50
N PHE A 114 -10.88 17.60 1.72
CA PHE A 114 -11.49 17.80 3.02
C PHE A 114 -12.74 16.96 3.15
N ILE A 115 -13.13 16.68 4.40
CA ILE A 115 -14.39 16.04 4.75
C ILE A 115 -15.21 17.01 5.61
N VAL A 116 -16.49 17.17 5.27
CA VAL A 116 -17.46 18.03 5.96
C VAL A 116 -18.57 17.16 6.53
N GLU A 117 -18.86 17.33 7.82
CA GLU A 117 -19.79 16.47 8.56
C GLU A 117 -20.62 17.29 9.55
N PRO A 118 -21.82 16.85 9.93
CA PRO A 118 -22.57 17.45 11.04
C PRO A 118 -21.78 17.42 12.34
N PHE A 119 -21.79 18.55 13.06
CA PHE A 119 -21.28 18.64 14.42
C PHE A 119 -22.20 17.86 15.36
N VAL A 120 -21.63 16.88 16.04
CA VAL A 120 -22.33 16.09 17.06
C VAL A 120 -22.05 16.72 18.41
N LYS A 121 -23.08 17.24 19.09
CA LYS A 121 -22.94 17.75 20.46
C LYS A 121 -22.98 16.57 21.44
N HIS A 122 -21.92 16.42 22.23
CA HIS A 122 -21.76 15.31 23.17
C HIS A 122 -20.86 15.73 24.36
N GLY A 123 -20.87 14.95 25.44
CA GLY A 123 -19.97 15.09 26.58
C GLY A 123 -18.78 14.14 26.50
N ALA A 124 -17.76 14.35 27.33
CA ALA A 124 -16.55 13.51 27.34
C ALA A 124 -16.84 12.03 27.65
N ALA A 125 -17.86 11.75 28.48
CA ALA A 125 -18.28 10.38 28.79
C ALA A 125 -18.94 9.65 27.60
N ASP A 126 -19.32 10.38 26.54
CA ASP A 126 -19.88 9.80 25.32
C ASP A 126 -18.79 9.38 24.33
N GLU A 127 -17.54 9.84 24.50
CA GLU A 127 -16.41 9.50 23.63
C GLU A 127 -15.73 8.20 24.07
N HIS A 128 -15.57 7.28 23.13
CA HIS A 128 -14.79 6.06 23.31
C HIS A 128 -13.77 5.91 22.17
N TYR A 129 -12.80 5.02 22.37
CA TYR A 129 -11.81 4.65 21.37
C TYR A 129 -12.01 3.19 20.97
N VAL A 130 -11.89 2.90 19.67
CA VAL A 130 -11.80 1.53 19.17
C VAL A 130 -10.78 1.41 18.05
N CYS A 131 -10.02 0.32 18.04
CA CYS A 131 -9.20 -0.09 16.90
C CYS A 131 -9.31 -1.59 16.66
N ILE A 132 -9.35 -2.00 15.39
CA ILE A 132 -9.20 -3.39 14.96
C ILE A 132 -7.97 -3.48 14.07
N VAL A 133 -7.07 -4.39 14.38
CA VAL A 133 -5.84 -4.62 13.60
C VAL A 133 -5.67 -6.11 13.33
N SER A 134 -5.34 -6.45 12.08
CA SER A 134 -4.98 -7.82 11.71
C SER A 134 -3.53 -8.14 12.10
N ASN A 135 -3.32 -9.34 12.65
CA ASN A 135 -2.02 -9.92 12.92
C ASN A 135 -1.96 -11.35 12.38
N ARG A 136 -0.87 -12.09 12.67
CA ARG A 136 -0.69 -13.45 12.16
C ARG A 136 -1.74 -14.44 12.67
N ASP A 137 -2.29 -14.18 13.86
CA ASP A 137 -3.15 -15.11 14.59
C ASP A 137 -4.65 -14.74 14.50
N GLY A 138 -4.99 -13.71 13.72
CA GLY A 138 -6.35 -13.21 13.53
C GLY A 138 -6.44 -11.69 13.70
N GLU A 139 -7.43 -11.23 14.45
CA GLU A 139 -7.70 -9.81 14.67
C GLU A 139 -7.65 -9.46 16.15
N GLU A 140 -7.02 -8.34 16.47
CA GLU A 140 -7.03 -7.78 17.82
C GLU A 140 -7.98 -6.57 17.85
N ILE A 141 -8.98 -6.62 18.72
CA ILE A 141 -9.85 -5.48 19.02
C ILE A 141 -9.27 -4.76 20.24
N LEU A 142 -8.96 -3.48 20.07
CA LEU A 142 -8.57 -2.56 21.12
C LEU A 142 -9.76 -1.65 21.46
N PHE A 143 -10.01 -1.42 22.75
CA PHE A 143 -11.06 -0.52 23.20
C PHE A 143 -10.64 0.29 24.44
N HIS A 144 -11.00 1.56 24.48
CA HIS A 144 -10.86 2.38 25.69
C HIS A 144 -12.14 3.20 25.94
N HIS A 145 -12.60 3.19 27.19
CA HIS A 145 -13.83 3.87 27.62
C HIS A 145 -13.75 5.41 27.57
N GLU A 146 -12.54 5.97 27.55
CA GLU A 146 -12.30 7.39 27.28
C GLU A 146 -11.65 7.50 25.90
N GLY A 147 -12.31 8.19 24.96
CA GLY A 147 -11.81 8.51 23.63
C GLY A 147 -11.38 9.98 23.51
N GLY A 148 -11.05 10.39 22.29
CA GLY A 148 -10.75 11.78 21.95
C GLY A 148 -9.27 12.14 22.01
N VAL A 149 -8.98 13.43 21.77
CA VAL A 149 -7.62 13.96 21.61
C VAL A 149 -6.81 14.05 22.92
N ASP A 150 -7.50 14.01 24.06
CA ASP A 150 -6.92 14.27 25.38
C ASP A 150 -6.46 13.00 26.12
N VAL A 151 -6.75 11.81 25.59
CA VAL A 151 -6.42 10.52 26.21
C VAL A 151 -4.91 10.20 26.15
N GLY A 152 -4.18 10.85 25.25
CA GLY A 152 -2.75 10.62 25.02
C GLY A 152 -2.50 9.36 24.19
N ASP A 153 -1.59 8.50 24.64
CA ASP A 153 -1.29 7.21 23.99
C ASP A 153 -2.37 6.16 24.34
N VAL A 154 -3.54 6.32 23.72
CA VAL A 154 -4.72 5.49 23.99
C VAL A 154 -4.47 4.01 23.70
N ASP A 155 -3.63 3.67 22.72
CA ASP A 155 -3.28 2.29 22.34
C ASP A 155 -2.62 1.52 23.49
N SER A 156 -1.82 2.23 24.30
CA SER A 156 -1.15 1.66 25.48
C SER A 156 -2.09 1.42 26.66
N LYS A 157 -3.20 2.17 26.72
CA LYS A 157 -4.20 2.11 27.79
C LYS A 157 -5.38 1.21 27.44
N ALA A 158 -5.61 0.97 26.15
CA ALA A 158 -6.74 0.22 25.64
C ALA A 158 -6.72 -1.24 26.10
N LYS A 159 -7.91 -1.76 26.41
CA LYS A 159 -8.15 -3.19 26.62
C LYS A 159 -8.09 -3.90 25.28
N ARG A 160 -7.64 -5.15 25.29
CA ARG A 160 -7.39 -5.95 24.08
C ARG A 160 -8.16 -7.26 24.12
N LEU A 161 -8.73 -7.64 22.98
CA LEU A 161 -9.35 -8.94 22.75
C LEU A 161 -8.82 -9.51 21.43
N GLN A 162 -8.05 -10.59 21.51
CA GLN A 162 -7.61 -11.33 20.34
C GLN A 162 -8.72 -12.29 19.90
N VAL A 163 -9.09 -12.23 18.63
CA VAL A 163 -10.07 -13.11 18.00
C VAL A 163 -9.35 -13.92 16.94
N GLY A 164 -9.32 -15.24 17.13
CA GLY A 164 -8.62 -16.16 16.25
C GLY A 164 -9.14 -16.14 14.80
N ILE A 165 -8.30 -16.60 13.88
CA ILE A 165 -8.69 -16.86 12.48
C ILE A 165 -9.94 -17.76 12.49
N GLU A 166 -10.92 -17.46 11.63
CA GLU A 166 -12.21 -18.15 11.51
C GLU A 166 -13.12 -18.13 12.76
N SER A 167 -12.65 -17.63 13.90
CA SER A 167 -13.42 -17.56 15.14
C SER A 167 -14.34 -16.34 15.15
N VAL A 168 -15.57 -16.45 15.64
CA VAL A 168 -16.48 -15.30 15.78
C VAL A 168 -16.47 -14.80 17.22
N ALA A 169 -16.37 -13.49 17.44
CA ALA A 169 -16.51 -12.91 18.76
C ALA A 169 -17.99 -12.74 19.13
N SER A 170 -18.37 -13.17 20.33
CA SER A 170 -19.70 -12.94 20.90
C SER A 170 -19.82 -11.59 21.62
N GLU A 171 -21.05 -11.10 21.80
CA GLU A 171 -21.31 -9.86 22.54
C GLU A 171 -20.89 -10.01 24.02
N GLU A 172 -21.03 -11.21 24.59
CA GLU A 172 -20.62 -11.56 25.95
C GLU A 172 -19.11 -11.49 26.13
N GLU A 173 -18.34 -12.08 25.20
CA GLU A 173 -16.87 -12.04 25.21
C GLU A 173 -16.35 -10.60 25.09
N VAL A 174 -16.91 -9.83 24.15
CA VAL A 174 -16.58 -8.42 23.97
C VAL A 174 -16.89 -7.62 25.23
N THR A 175 -18.07 -7.83 25.83
CA THR A 175 -18.47 -7.13 27.06
C THR A 175 -17.53 -7.44 28.21
N ALA A 176 -17.19 -8.72 28.42
CA ALA A 176 -16.32 -9.16 29.49
C ALA A 176 -14.88 -8.65 29.33
N ALA A 177 -14.33 -8.70 28.12
CA ALA A 177 -12.95 -8.33 27.85
C ALA A 177 -12.73 -6.80 27.75
N LEU A 178 -13.62 -6.10 27.04
CA LEU A 178 -13.37 -4.72 26.60
C LEU A 178 -14.18 -3.68 27.35
N LEU A 179 -15.41 -3.99 27.78
CA LEU A 179 -16.37 -2.97 28.20
C LEU A 179 -16.54 -2.85 29.72
N SER A 180 -15.64 -3.41 30.53
CA SER A 180 -15.83 -3.42 31.99
C SER A 180 -15.86 -2.02 32.63
N SER A 181 -15.23 -1.02 32.00
CA SER A 181 -15.16 0.38 32.48
C SER A 181 -16.22 1.28 31.83
N VAL A 182 -17.14 0.71 31.06
CA VAL A 182 -18.22 1.41 30.39
C VAL A 182 -19.48 1.34 31.25
N GLU A 183 -20.31 2.38 31.20
CA GLU A 183 -21.64 2.41 31.84
C GLU A 183 -22.54 1.25 31.37
N GLU A 184 -23.21 0.55 32.29
CA GLU A 184 -24.01 -0.66 31.99
C GLU A 184 -25.03 -0.45 30.87
N ALA A 185 -25.69 0.71 30.82
CA ALA A 185 -26.69 1.01 29.79
C ALA A 185 -26.11 1.05 28.37
N ARG A 186 -24.82 1.35 28.23
CA ARG A 186 -24.12 1.50 26.94
C ARG A 186 -23.50 0.20 26.43
N LYS A 187 -23.21 -0.74 27.34
CA LYS A 187 -22.49 -1.99 27.01
C LYS A 187 -23.18 -2.80 25.92
N PRO A 188 -24.51 -3.05 25.93
CA PRO A 188 -25.15 -3.86 24.90
C PRO A 188 -25.01 -3.24 23.50
N ILE A 189 -25.14 -1.91 23.41
CA ILE A 189 -25.06 -1.17 22.14
C ILE A 189 -23.63 -1.24 21.59
N LEU A 190 -22.63 -0.99 22.44
CA LEU A 190 -21.22 -1.04 22.06
C LEU A 190 -20.76 -2.47 21.74
N ALA A 191 -21.15 -3.47 22.53
CA ALA A 191 -20.79 -4.87 22.27
C ALA A 191 -21.31 -5.32 20.91
N LYS A 192 -22.59 -5.09 20.64
CA LYS A 192 -23.22 -5.39 19.35
C LYS A 192 -22.53 -4.66 18.20
N PHE A 193 -22.17 -3.39 18.40
CA PHE A 193 -21.45 -2.60 17.40
C PHE A 193 -20.06 -3.16 17.10
N LEU A 194 -19.27 -3.49 18.13
CA LEU A 194 -17.92 -4.02 17.99
C LEU A 194 -17.91 -5.38 17.28
N VAL A 195 -18.86 -6.27 17.61
CA VAL A 195 -19.04 -7.56 16.93
C VAL A 195 -19.40 -7.35 15.46
N GLY A 196 -20.36 -6.45 15.17
CA GLY A 196 -20.74 -6.09 13.81
C GLY A 196 -19.57 -5.47 13.02
N MET A 197 -18.78 -4.62 13.67
CA MET A 197 -17.62 -3.96 13.08
C MET A 197 -16.53 -4.99 12.73
N LEU A 198 -16.22 -5.95 13.62
CA LEU A 198 -15.28 -7.03 13.32
C LEU A 198 -15.76 -7.89 12.13
N ALA A 199 -17.04 -8.23 12.08
CA ALA A 199 -17.59 -9.01 10.97
C ALA A 199 -17.39 -8.28 9.63
N LYS A 200 -17.69 -6.98 9.57
CA LYS A 200 -17.49 -6.17 8.36
C LYS A 200 -16.04 -5.87 8.06
N PHE A 201 -15.20 -5.73 9.07
CA PHE A 201 -13.75 -5.59 8.93
C PHE A 201 -13.18 -6.77 8.12
N ARG A 202 -13.53 -8.01 8.50
CA ARG A 202 -13.08 -9.23 7.79
C ARG A 202 -13.71 -9.37 6.42
N GLU A 203 -15.03 -9.22 6.34
CA GLU A 203 -15.80 -9.39 5.09
C GLU A 203 -15.36 -8.43 3.98
N LEU A 204 -14.89 -7.23 4.36
CA LEU A 204 -14.45 -6.20 3.44
C LEU A 204 -12.92 -6.08 3.36
N HIS A 205 -12.18 -7.06 3.89
CA HIS A 205 -10.71 -7.12 3.82
C HIS A 205 -10.01 -5.85 4.32
N PHE A 206 -10.49 -5.30 5.44
CA PHE A 206 -9.70 -4.33 6.20
C PHE A 206 -8.52 -5.04 6.87
N VAL A 207 -7.42 -4.30 7.01
CA VAL A 207 -6.20 -4.75 7.73
C VAL A 207 -5.98 -3.89 8.98
N TYR A 208 -6.50 -2.67 8.97
CA TYR A 208 -6.45 -1.73 10.08
C TYR A 208 -7.69 -0.84 10.03
N MET A 209 -8.32 -0.61 11.18
CA MET A 209 -9.45 0.30 11.34
C MET A 209 -9.42 0.89 12.75
N GLU A 210 -9.18 2.18 12.85
CA GLU A 210 -9.17 2.94 14.09
C GLU A 210 -10.24 4.02 14.02
N ILE A 211 -11.04 4.14 15.08
CA ILE A 211 -12.06 5.17 15.24
C ILE A 211 -11.82 5.90 16.57
N ASN A 212 -11.48 7.18 16.49
CA ASN A 212 -11.13 7.99 17.65
C ASN A 212 -11.52 9.47 17.53
N PRO A 213 -12.67 9.92 18.08
CA PRO A 213 -13.59 9.16 18.92
C PRO A 213 -14.71 8.46 18.13
N ILE A 214 -15.21 7.35 18.68
CA ILE A 214 -16.59 6.90 18.47
C ILE A 214 -17.44 7.51 19.58
N VAL A 215 -18.60 8.08 19.21
CA VAL A 215 -19.48 8.78 20.15
C VAL A 215 -20.81 8.05 20.26
N LEU A 216 -21.27 7.80 21.49
CA LEU A 216 -22.58 7.23 21.77
C LEU A 216 -23.43 8.22 22.58
N VAL A 217 -24.48 8.77 21.97
CA VAL A 217 -25.45 9.65 22.65
C VAL A 217 -26.83 8.99 22.62
N GLY A 218 -27.36 8.64 23.78
CA GLY A 218 -28.52 7.74 23.87
C GLY A 218 -28.19 6.41 23.18
N ASP A 219 -28.97 6.07 22.16
CA ASP A 219 -28.77 4.85 21.37
C ASP A 219 -28.03 5.09 20.03
N GLN A 220 -27.67 6.34 19.73
CA GLN A 220 -27.09 6.72 18.45
C GLN A 220 -25.57 6.69 18.49
N ILE A 221 -24.98 5.85 17.64
CA ILE A 221 -23.53 5.81 17.40
C ILE A 221 -23.16 6.81 16.30
N SER A 222 -22.11 7.59 16.55
CA SER A 222 -21.48 8.50 15.60
C SER A 222 -19.98 8.21 15.48
N VAL A 223 -19.50 7.98 14.26
CA VAL A 223 -18.08 7.77 13.96
C VAL A 223 -17.48 9.15 13.65
N LEU A 224 -16.80 9.79 14.59
CA LEU A 224 -16.31 11.17 14.40
C LEU A 224 -14.96 11.23 13.70
N ASP A 225 -14.08 10.28 13.94
CA ASP A 225 -12.80 10.16 13.23
C ASP A 225 -12.57 8.72 12.81
N MET A 226 -12.01 8.50 11.63
CA MET A 226 -11.65 7.15 11.18
C MET A 226 -10.33 7.14 10.40
N ALA A 227 -9.46 6.22 10.75
CA ALA A 227 -8.26 5.88 9.99
C ALA A 227 -8.30 4.40 9.63
N ALA A 228 -8.14 4.06 8.35
CA ALA A 228 -8.29 2.69 7.90
C ALA A 228 -7.31 2.29 6.80
N LYS A 229 -7.06 0.99 6.69
CA LYS A 229 -6.30 0.35 5.60
C LYS A 229 -7.04 -0.87 5.08
N LEU A 230 -7.03 -1.05 3.77
CA LEU A 230 -7.54 -2.23 3.07
C LEU A 230 -6.38 -3.06 2.52
N ASP A 231 -6.57 -4.36 2.36
CA ASP A 231 -5.66 -5.18 1.56
C ASP A 231 -5.99 -5.00 0.08
N GLU A 232 -5.28 -4.11 -0.62
CA GLU A 232 -5.47 -3.80 -2.04
C GLU A 232 -5.51 -5.05 -2.92
N THR A 233 -4.86 -6.15 -2.51
CA THR A 233 -4.88 -7.40 -3.28
C THR A 233 -6.24 -8.08 -3.29
N ALA A 234 -7.15 -7.77 -2.36
CA ALA A 234 -8.52 -8.26 -2.32
C ALA A 234 -9.49 -7.49 -3.25
N ASN A 235 -9.00 -6.50 -4.02
CA ASN A 235 -9.86 -5.69 -4.90
C ASN A 235 -10.66 -6.56 -5.90
N PHE A 236 -10.08 -7.64 -6.41
CA PHE A 236 -10.79 -8.54 -7.33
C PHE A 236 -11.92 -9.36 -6.66
N LEU A 237 -11.94 -9.44 -5.33
CA LEU A 237 -12.96 -10.17 -4.57
C LEU A 237 -14.09 -9.25 -4.10
N VAL A 238 -13.73 -8.06 -3.60
CA VAL A 238 -14.66 -7.17 -2.89
C VAL A 238 -14.69 -5.74 -3.42
N GLY A 239 -14.05 -5.47 -4.56
CA GLY A 239 -13.96 -4.14 -5.18
C GLY A 239 -15.33 -3.50 -5.45
N ASP A 240 -16.33 -4.27 -5.90
CA ASP A 240 -17.69 -3.75 -6.12
C ASP A 240 -18.33 -3.21 -4.83
N ARG A 241 -17.97 -3.79 -3.68
CA ARG A 241 -18.50 -3.40 -2.37
C ARG A 241 -17.74 -2.23 -1.76
N TRP A 242 -16.46 -2.12 -2.10
CA TRP A 242 -15.64 -0.95 -1.82
C TRP A 242 -16.12 0.27 -2.62
N GLY A 243 -16.58 0.04 -3.86
CA GLY A 243 -16.88 1.09 -4.83
C GLY A 243 -15.59 1.72 -5.35
N ASP A 244 -15.71 2.91 -5.93
CA ASP A 244 -14.55 3.65 -6.44
C ASP A 244 -13.69 4.15 -5.28
N ILE A 245 -12.62 3.40 -4.96
CA ILE A 245 -11.63 3.77 -3.95
C ILE A 245 -10.34 4.22 -4.62
N GLU A 246 -9.83 5.35 -4.15
CA GLU A 246 -8.47 5.77 -4.42
C GLU A 246 -7.61 5.56 -3.16
N PHE A 247 -6.41 5.00 -3.33
CA PHE A 247 -5.42 4.87 -2.26
C PHE A 247 -4.50 6.10 -2.24
N PRO A 248 -4.73 7.10 -1.36
CA PRO A 248 -3.94 8.33 -1.35
C PRO A 248 -2.49 8.06 -0.93
N PRO A 249 -1.51 8.81 -1.47
CA PRO A 249 -0.17 8.83 -0.91
C PRO A 249 -0.17 9.47 0.50
N ALA A 250 0.94 9.31 1.22
CA ALA A 250 1.16 10.04 2.45
C ALA A 250 1.16 11.56 2.20
N PHE A 251 0.66 12.33 3.17
CA PHE A 251 0.67 13.79 3.11
C PHE A 251 2.08 14.34 2.85
N GLY A 252 2.16 15.43 2.08
CA GLY A 252 3.43 16.07 1.70
C GLY A 252 4.07 15.56 0.41
N ARG A 253 3.53 14.49 -0.18
CA ARG A 253 3.98 13.99 -1.48
C ARG A 253 2.91 14.24 -2.54
N ALA A 254 3.20 15.14 -3.47
CA ALA A 254 2.38 15.26 -4.68
C ALA A 254 2.50 13.96 -5.48
N LYS A 255 1.36 13.33 -5.81
CA LYS A 255 1.33 12.19 -6.72
C LYS A 255 1.55 12.73 -8.13
N PHE A 256 2.61 12.29 -8.78
CA PHE A 256 2.91 12.73 -10.14
C PHE A 256 2.06 11.93 -11.15
N PRO A 257 1.63 12.53 -12.28
CA PRO A 257 0.91 11.80 -13.34
C PRO A 257 1.65 10.53 -13.81
N GLU A 258 2.98 10.56 -13.79
CA GLU A 258 3.82 9.42 -14.14
C GLU A 258 3.71 8.27 -13.13
N GLU A 259 3.54 8.56 -11.83
CA GLU A 259 3.33 7.53 -10.81
C GLU A 259 1.98 6.84 -10.99
N GLU A 260 0.94 7.60 -11.35
CA GLU A 260 -0.39 7.07 -11.69
C GLU A 260 -0.33 6.18 -12.94
N PHE A 261 0.37 6.63 -13.98
CA PHE A 261 0.56 5.84 -15.20
C PHE A 261 1.26 4.50 -14.94
N ILE A 262 2.33 4.48 -14.14
CA ILE A 262 3.02 3.23 -13.78
C ILE A 262 2.13 2.33 -12.91
N GLN A 263 1.32 2.90 -12.01
CA GLN A 263 0.36 2.14 -11.21
C GLN A 263 -0.74 1.50 -12.08
N ASP A 264 -1.25 2.22 -13.07
CA ASP A 264 -2.21 1.69 -14.06
C ASP A 264 -1.59 0.54 -14.86
N LEU A 265 -0.34 0.68 -15.31
CA LEU A 265 0.38 -0.39 -16.00
C LEU A 265 0.62 -1.62 -15.11
N ASP A 266 1.01 -1.42 -13.85
CA ASP A 266 1.19 -2.51 -12.87
C ASP A 266 -0.11 -3.31 -12.67
N SER A 267 -1.25 -2.62 -12.59
CA SER A 267 -2.56 -3.27 -12.40
C SER A 267 -2.99 -4.15 -13.59
N LYS A 268 -2.44 -3.89 -14.78
CA LYS A 268 -2.77 -4.58 -16.04
C LYS A 268 -1.80 -5.70 -16.41
N THR A 269 -0.76 -5.95 -15.61
CA THR A 269 0.24 -6.99 -15.92
C THR A 269 0.57 -7.86 -14.71
N GLY A 270 1.02 -9.09 -14.94
CA GLY A 270 1.57 -9.93 -13.86
C GLY A 270 3.00 -9.56 -13.44
N ALA A 271 3.61 -8.54 -14.05
CA ALA A 271 4.92 -8.04 -13.69
C ALA A 271 4.79 -6.95 -12.62
N SER A 272 5.75 -6.86 -11.70
CA SER A 272 5.75 -5.78 -10.71
C SER A 272 6.43 -4.53 -11.28
N LEU A 273 5.66 -3.47 -11.44
CA LEU A 273 6.09 -2.15 -11.90
C LEU A 273 5.80 -1.14 -10.80
N LYS A 274 6.85 -0.53 -10.23
CA LYS A 274 6.71 0.48 -9.16
C LYS A 274 7.52 1.72 -9.52
N LEU A 275 6.89 2.89 -9.42
CA LEU A 275 7.55 4.18 -9.51
C LEU A 275 7.20 5.01 -8.28
N THR A 276 8.20 5.71 -7.76
CA THR A 276 8.04 6.65 -6.66
C THR A 276 9.03 7.80 -6.86
N ILE A 277 8.50 8.97 -7.15
CA ILE A 277 9.25 10.21 -7.38
C ILE A 277 9.43 10.88 -6.02
N LEU A 278 10.65 10.80 -5.49
CA LEU A 278 11.02 11.40 -4.20
C LEU A 278 11.39 12.88 -4.34
N ASN A 279 12.10 13.23 -5.42
CA ASN A 279 12.44 14.60 -5.77
C ASN A 279 12.48 14.73 -7.30
N HIS A 280 11.44 15.32 -7.88
CA HIS A 280 11.35 15.53 -9.33
C HIS A 280 12.43 16.47 -9.90
N THR A 281 13.00 17.34 -9.05
CA THR A 281 14.18 18.16 -9.41
C THR A 281 15.51 17.48 -9.09
N GLY A 282 15.45 16.26 -8.54
CA GLY A 282 16.61 15.48 -8.18
C GLY A 282 17.44 15.16 -9.43
N ARG A 283 18.75 15.37 -9.34
CA ARG A 283 19.69 15.09 -10.44
C ARG A 283 20.00 13.60 -10.63
N ILE A 284 19.49 12.73 -9.75
CA ILE A 284 19.73 11.29 -9.76
C ILE A 284 18.38 10.60 -9.91
N TRP A 285 18.20 9.89 -11.02
CA TRP A 285 17.03 9.07 -11.30
C TRP A 285 17.44 7.61 -11.45
N THR A 286 16.63 6.71 -10.91
CA THR A 286 16.94 5.28 -10.85
C THR A 286 15.85 4.49 -11.57
N MET A 287 16.20 3.80 -12.65
CA MET A 287 15.33 2.83 -13.32
C MET A 287 15.94 1.45 -13.14
N VAL A 288 15.40 0.69 -12.19
CA VAL A 288 16.08 -0.47 -11.60
C VAL A 288 15.23 -1.72 -11.80
N ALA A 289 15.80 -2.73 -12.47
CA ALA A 289 15.25 -4.08 -12.48
C ALA A 289 15.77 -4.86 -11.27
N GLY A 290 14.89 -5.47 -10.48
CA GLY A 290 15.27 -6.25 -9.30
C GLY A 290 14.11 -7.04 -8.72
N GLY A 291 14.42 -8.22 -8.15
CA GLY A 291 13.47 -9.14 -7.50
C GLY A 291 13.41 -10.54 -8.15
N GLY A 292 13.70 -10.66 -9.45
CA GLY A 292 13.56 -11.94 -10.17
C GLY A 292 14.63 -13.00 -9.86
N ALA A 293 15.85 -12.59 -9.53
CA ALA A 293 16.97 -13.50 -9.33
C ALA A 293 16.88 -14.31 -8.01
N SER A 294 16.48 -13.69 -6.90
CA SER A 294 16.26 -14.41 -5.64
C SER A 294 15.15 -15.44 -5.75
N VAL A 295 14.03 -15.07 -6.39
CA VAL A 295 12.92 -16.00 -6.62
C VAL A 295 13.33 -17.13 -7.56
N ALA A 296 14.16 -16.85 -8.59
CA ALA A 296 14.72 -17.89 -9.44
C ALA A 296 15.61 -18.85 -8.65
N ALA A 297 16.49 -18.34 -7.78
CA ALA A 297 17.35 -19.16 -6.94
C ALA A 297 16.53 -20.12 -6.04
N GLU A 298 15.53 -19.59 -5.33
CA GLU A 298 14.63 -20.40 -4.49
C GLU A 298 13.88 -21.47 -5.29
N MET A 299 13.32 -21.11 -6.45
CA MET A 299 12.57 -22.02 -7.29
C MET A 299 13.43 -23.19 -7.80
N PHE A 300 14.59 -22.90 -8.37
CA PHE A 300 15.46 -23.94 -8.93
C PHE A 300 16.11 -24.80 -7.84
N ALA A 301 16.62 -24.17 -6.77
CA ALA A 301 17.24 -24.88 -5.66
C ALA A 301 16.21 -25.77 -4.95
N GLY A 302 15.03 -25.24 -4.62
CA GLY A 302 13.99 -26.01 -3.94
C GLY A 302 13.46 -27.18 -4.79
N ALA A 303 13.30 -26.99 -6.10
CA ALA A 303 12.90 -28.07 -7.00
C ALA A 303 13.98 -29.17 -7.08
N PHE A 304 15.25 -28.79 -7.22
CA PHE A 304 16.37 -29.72 -7.23
C PHE A 304 16.49 -30.50 -5.91
N ASP A 305 16.43 -29.80 -4.78
CA ASP A 305 16.55 -30.41 -3.43
C ASP A 305 15.39 -31.37 -3.12
N SER A 306 14.21 -31.14 -3.72
CA SER A 306 13.07 -32.04 -3.59
C SER A 306 13.20 -33.35 -4.40
N GLY A 307 14.27 -33.49 -5.20
CA GLY A 307 14.48 -34.63 -6.10
C GLY A 307 13.53 -34.66 -7.29
N MET A 308 12.89 -33.54 -7.62
CA MET A 308 11.95 -33.44 -8.73
C MET A 308 12.69 -33.43 -10.07
N SER A 309 12.16 -34.13 -11.08
CA SER A 309 12.72 -34.04 -12.43
C SER A 309 12.39 -32.69 -13.08
N ALA A 310 13.23 -32.23 -14.01
CA ALA A 310 12.98 -30.98 -14.74
C ALA A 310 11.62 -30.98 -15.47
N ALA A 311 11.18 -32.13 -15.97
CA ALA A 311 9.88 -32.29 -16.62
C ALA A 311 8.72 -32.14 -15.61
N ASP A 312 8.82 -32.80 -14.45
CA ASP A 312 7.81 -32.71 -13.40
C ASP A 312 7.71 -31.30 -12.83
N PHE A 313 8.85 -30.61 -12.69
CA PHE A 313 8.90 -29.21 -12.25
C PHE A 313 8.16 -28.27 -13.22
N VAL A 314 8.40 -28.41 -14.53
CA VAL A 314 7.69 -27.61 -15.54
C VAL A 314 6.19 -27.89 -15.53
N VAL A 315 5.79 -29.16 -15.34
CA VAL A 315 4.38 -29.55 -15.24
C VAL A 315 3.73 -29.00 -13.97
N ASP A 316 4.42 -29.09 -12.83
CA ASP A 316 3.92 -28.59 -11.55
C ASP A 316 3.75 -27.07 -11.56
N MET A 317 4.74 -26.32 -12.07
CA MET A 317 4.64 -24.87 -12.21
C MET A 317 3.48 -24.47 -13.12
N ARG A 318 3.26 -25.21 -14.21
CA ARG A 318 2.09 -25.01 -15.09
C ARG A 318 0.78 -25.32 -14.37
N ARG A 319 0.72 -26.40 -13.58
CA ARG A 319 -0.47 -26.78 -12.80
C ARG A 319 -0.82 -25.72 -11.76
N GLN A 320 0.19 -25.14 -11.12
CA GLN A 320 0.02 -24.04 -10.16
C GLN A 320 -0.22 -22.68 -10.83
N ASN A 321 -0.23 -22.61 -12.17
CA ASN A 321 -0.30 -21.36 -12.95
C ASN A 321 0.79 -20.35 -12.55
N LYS A 322 2.00 -20.84 -12.22
CA LYS A 322 3.17 -20.03 -11.86
C LYS A 322 4.17 -19.99 -13.01
N LEU A 323 4.79 -18.84 -13.21
CA LEU A 323 5.91 -18.68 -14.14
C LEU A 323 7.20 -19.21 -13.51
N ILE A 324 8.05 -19.84 -14.32
CA ILE A 324 9.39 -20.27 -13.89
C ILE A 324 10.31 -19.05 -13.98
N MET A 325 10.59 -18.44 -12.83
CA MET A 325 11.46 -17.27 -12.77
C MET A 325 12.87 -17.63 -13.24
N GLY A 326 13.45 -16.81 -14.12
CA GLY A 326 14.74 -17.10 -14.77
C GLY A 326 14.62 -17.83 -16.12
N ILE A 327 13.45 -18.34 -16.51
CA ILE A 327 13.19 -18.90 -17.84
C ILE A 327 12.35 -17.93 -18.68
N GLY A 328 12.84 -17.62 -19.87
CA GLY A 328 12.15 -16.79 -20.86
C GLY A 328 12.88 -15.49 -21.14
N HIS A 329 12.83 -15.10 -22.42
CA HIS A 329 13.37 -13.83 -22.90
C HIS A 329 12.48 -13.27 -24.04
N ARG A 330 12.37 -11.94 -24.13
CA ARG A 330 11.60 -11.27 -25.20
C ARG A 330 12.32 -11.28 -26.57
N ILE A 331 13.63 -11.01 -26.56
CA ILE A 331 14.48 -10.90 -27.76
C ILE A 331 15.34 -12.16 -28.04
N LYS A 332 15.93 -12.78 -27.01
CA LYS A 332 16.85 -13.91 -27.13
C LYS A 332 16.10 -15.24 -27.25
N SER A 333 16.72 -16.20 -27.93
CA SER A 333 16.16 -17.51 -28.24
C SER A 333 17.30 -18.52 -28.48
N LEU A 334 16.96 -19.78 -28.74
CA LEU A 334 17.95 -20.79 -29.14
C LEU A 334 18.76 -20.40 -30.38
N SER A 335 18.16 -19.69 -31.35
CA SER A 335 18.85 -19.23 -32.57
C SER A 335 19.59 -17.91 -32.39
N ASN A 336 19.30 -17.16 -31.32
CA ASN A 336 19.97 -15.92 -30.94
C ASN A 336 20.28 -15.95 -29.43
N PRO A 337 21.25 -16.77 -29.00
CA PRO A 337 21.53 -16.96 -27.58
C PRO A 337 22.12 -15.69 -26.95
N ASP A 338 21.91 -15.52 -25.64
CA ASP A 338 22.58 -14.48 -24.88
C ASP A 338 24.03 -14.92 -24.57
N LYS A 339 25.01 -14.26 -25.20
CA LYS A 339 26.43 -14.58 -24.98
C LYS A 339 26.84 -14.46 -23.51
N ARG A 340 26.18 -13.61 -22.71
CA ARG A 340 26.49 -13.47 -21.28
C ARG A 340 26.17 -14.75 -20.52
N VAL A 341 25.01 -15.35 -20.80
CA VAL A 341 24.61 -16.64 -20.21
C VAL A 341 25.62 -17.73 -20.61
N THR A 342 26.06 -17.73 -21.87
CA THR A 342 27.10 -18.66 -22.35
C THR A 342 28.42 -18.50 -21.60
N ILE A 343 28.90 -17.27 -21.43
CA ILE A 343 30.16 -17.01 -20.72
C ILE A 343 30.05 -17.43 -19.25
N ILE A 344 28.94 -17.08 -18.59
CA ILE A 344 28.74 -17.39 -17.16
C ILE A 344 28.66 -18.90 -16.93
N LYS A 345 27.87 -19.63 -17.73
CA LYS A 345 27.74 -21.08 -17.57
C LYS A 345 29.06 -21.81 -17.85
N GLU A 346 29.82 -21.39 -18.86
CA GLU A 346 31.12 -21.97 -19.19
C GLU A 346 32.13 -21.71 -18.07
N PHE A 347 32.13 -20.49 -17.52
CA PHE A 347 32.96 -20.15 -16.38
C PHE A 347 32.61 -21.00 -15.14
N ALA A 348 31.32 -21.10 -14.80
CA ALA A 348 30.86 -21.91 -13.66
C ALA A 348 31.29 -23.37 -13.82
N LYS A 349 31.01 -23.98 -14.97
CA LYS A 349 31.38 -25.39 -15.26
C LYS A 349 32.89 -25.66 -15.24
N ALA A 350 33.70 -24.65 -15.58
CA ALA A 350 35.15 -24.80 -15.59
C ALA A 350 35.80 -24.57 -14.21
N ASN A 351 35.17 -23.78 -13.33
CA ASN A 351 35.83 -23.28 -12.12
C ASN A 351 35.14 -23.69 -10.81
N PHE A 352 33.88 -24.08 -10.83
CA PHE A 352 33.16 -24.45 -9.60
C PHE A 352 33.37 -25.94 -9.30
N PRO A 353 33.44 -26.35 -8.02
CA PRO A 353 33.57 -27.76 -7.67
C PRO A 353 32.39 -28.62 -8.11
N ALA A 354 31.18 -28.05 -8.13
CA ALA A 354 29.96 -28.67 -8.65
C ALA A 354 29.00 -27.59 -9.21
N THR A 355 28.12 -28.00 -10.11
CA THR A 355 27.16 -27.13 -10.81
C THR A 355 25.76 -27.74 -10.89
N ASP A 356 25.33 -28.42 -9.82
CA ASP A 356 24.15 -29.28 -9.84
C ASP A 356 22.86 -28.50 -10.11
N VAL A 357 22.70 -27.32 -9.50
CA VAL A 357 21.50 -26.48 -9.69
C VAL A 357 21.52 -25.83 -11.08
N LEU A 358 22.70 -25.43 -11.57
CA LEU A 358 22.86 -24.97 -12.96
C LEU A 358 22.51 -26.07 -13.97
N ASP A 359 22.96 -27.30 -13.75
CA ASP A 359 22.67 -28.42 -14.64
C ASP A 359 21.17 -28.75 -14.65
N PHE A 360 20.53 -28.74 -13.49
CA PHE A 360 19.06 -28.84 -13.38
C PHE A 360 18.35 -27.72 -14.17
N ALA A 361 18.80 -26.47 -14.04
CA ALA A 361 18.20 -25.35 -14.77
C ALA A 361 18.37 -25.47 -16.30
N LEU A 362 19.49 -26.04 -16.77
CA LEU A 362 19.72 -26.33 -18.18
C LEU A 362 18.81 -27.47 -18.69
N GLU A 363 18.52 -28.48 -17.87
CA GLU A 363 17.52 -29.49 -18.19
C GLU A 363 16.11 -28.87 -18.30
N VAL A 364 15.76 -27.96 -17.39
CA VAL A 364 14.50 -27.20 -17.46
C VAL A 364 14.43 -26.40 -18.75
N GLU A 365 15.50 -25.71 -19.17
CA GLU A 365 15.57 -25.03 -20.47
C GLU A 365 15.30 -26.00 -21.64
N GLN A 366 15.88 -27.20 -21.63
CA GLN A 366 15.63 -28.20 -22.68
C GLN A 366 14.16 -28.62 -22.75
N VAL A 367 13.47 -28.71 -21.61
CA VAL A 367 12.04 -29.02 -21.55
C VAL A 367 11.21 -27.84 -22.05
N THR A 368 11.50 -26.61 -21.61
CA THR A 368 10.68 -25.43 -21.92
C THR A 368 10.86 -24.98 -23.38
N THR A 369 12.05 -25.13 -23.94
CA THR A 369 12.34 -24.75 -25.32
C THR A 369 11.64 -25.62 -26.36
N LYS A 370 11.25 -26.86 -26.02
CA LYS A 370 10.36 -27.70 -26.85
C LYS A 370 9.00 -27.04 -27.10
N LYS A 371 8.55 -26.19 -26.18
CA LYS A 371 7.27 -25.47 -26.31
C LYS A 371 7.40 -24.16 -27.08
N ARG A 372 8.43 -23.36 -26.78
CA ARG A 372 8.78 -22.13 -27.52
C ARG A 372 10.26 -21.85 -27.43
N SER A 373 10.86 -21.45 -28.55
CA SER A 373 12.31 -21.23 -28.68
C SER A 373 12.88 -20.07 -27.86
N ASN A 374 12.03 -19.18 -27.33
CA ASN A 374 12.42 -18.06 -26.47
C ASN A 374 12.27 -18.34 -24.97
N LEU A 375 11.82 -19.54 -24.58
CA LEU A 375 11.78 -20.02 -23.19
C LEU A 375 13.13 -20.61 -22.76
N ILE A 376 14.18 -19.81 -22.89
CA ILE A 376 15.57 -20.14 -22.54
C ILE A 376 15.95 -19.61 -21.16
N LEU A 377 16.99 -20.15 -20.53
CA LEU A 377 17.58 -19.60 -19.31
C LEU A 377 18.13 -18.21 -19.58
N ASN A 378 17.62 -17.21 -18.86
CA ASN A 378 18.06 -15.83 -19.01
C ASN A 378 19.24 -15.51 -18.08
N VAL A 379 19.79 -14.30 -18.19
CA VAL A 379 20.96 -13.89 -17.41
C VAL A 379 20.70 -13.88 -15.91
N ASP A 380 19.51 -13.47 -15.47
CA ASP A 380 19.16 -13.43 -14.05
C ASP A 380 19.03 -14.84 -13.47
N GLY A 381 18.37 -15.75 -14.21
CA GLY A 381 18.27 -17.16 -13.86
C GLY A 381 19.63 -17.85 -13.80
N CYS A 382 20.49 -17.59 -14.80
CA CYS A 382 21.83 -18.16 -14.85
C CYS A 382 22.71 -17.67 -13.69
N ILE A 383 22.69 -16.37 -13.38
CA ILE A 383 23.41 -15.81 -12.22
C ILE A 383 22.87 -16.44 -10.92
N ALA A 384 21.54 -16.53 -10.77
CA ALA A 384 20.90 -17.09 -9.60
C ALA A 384 21.38 -18.51 -9.30
N VAL A 385 21.26 -19.43 -10.26
CA VAL A 385 21.64 -20.84 -10.05
C VAL A 385 23.14 -21.03 -9.88
N CYS A 386 23.97 -20.28 -10.62
CA CYS A 386 25.43 -20.30 -10.41
C CYS A 386 25.81 -19.81 -9.01
N PHE A 387 25.10 -18.82 -8.47
CA PHE A 387 25.38 -18.30 -7.14
C PHE A 387 24.99 -19.30 -6.04
N VAL A 388 23.88 -20.02 -6.23
CA VAL A 388 23.51 -21.15 -5.35
C VAL A 388 24.60 -22.20 -5.35
N ASP A 389 25.03 -22.65 -6.54
CA ASP A 389 26.09 -23.65 -6.67
C ASP A 389 27.41 -23.17 -6.05
N LEU A 390 27.76 -21.89 -6.22
CA LEU A 390 28.94 -21.30 -5.62
C LEU A 390 28.87 -21.35 -4.09
N LEU A 391 27.77 -20.89 -3.47
CA LEU A 391 27.66 -20.85 -2.02
C LEU A 391 27.65 -22.24 -1.40
N ARG A 392 26.95 -23.20 -2.02
CA ARG A 392 26.86 -24.58 -1.52
C ARG A 392 28.17 -25.34 -1.65
N ASN A 393 28.96 -25.03 -2.68
CA ASN A 393 30.14 -25.83 -3.05
C ASN A 393 31.48 -25.11 -2.85
N CYS A 394 31.52 -23.87 -2.35
CA CYS A 394 32.78 -23.14 -2.14
C CYS A 394 33.66 -23.72 -1.00
N GLY A 395 33.14 -24.67 -0.22
CA GLY A 395 33.85 -25.30 0.90
C GLY A 395 34.00 -24.42 2.14
N VAL A 396 33.36 -23.24 2.15
CA VAL A 396 33.38 -22.29 3.27
C VAL A 396 32.11 -22.36 4.12
N PHE A 397 30.96 -22.57 3.47
CA PHE A 397 29.66 -22.66 4.14
C PHE A 397 29.18 -24.10 4.22
N THR A 398 28.48 -24.43 5.29
CA THR A 398 27.61 -25.62 5.32
C THR A 398 26.40 -25.39 4.40
N LEU A 399 25.71 -26.48 4.03
CA LEU A 399 24.50 -26.38 3.21
C LEU A 399 23.41 -25.53 3.87
N GLU A 400 23.30 -25.62 5.21
CA GLU A 400 22.34 -24.84 6.00
C GLU A 400 22.67 -23.35 5.96
N GLU A 401 23.91 -22.97 6.25
CA GLU A 401 24.37 -21.57 6.18
C GLU A 401 24.24 -20.99 4.75
N ALA A 402 24.59 -21.77 3.72
CA ALA A 402 24.44 -21.34 2.33
C ALA A 402 22.98 -21.04 1.98
N ASN A 403 22.05 -21.89 2.45
CA ASN A 403 20.61 -21.71 2.22
C ASN A 403 20.05 -20.52 3.01
N GLU A 404 20.51 -20.30 4.24
CA GLU A 404 20.14 -19.12 5.04
C GLU A 404 20.57 -17.82 4.34
N GLN A 405 21.81 -17.76 3.83
CA GLN A 405 22.30 -16.59 3.08
C GLN A 405 21.47 -16.30 1.82
N ILE A 406 21.04 -17.35 1.10
CA ILE A 406 20.16 -17.23 -0.07
C ILE A 406 18.80 -16.65 0.35
N ALA A 407 18.22 -17.17 1.44
CA ALA A 407 16.93 -16.73 1.97
C ALA A 407 16.96 -15.27 2.50
N ASP A 408 18.08 -14.85 3.08
CA ASP A 408 18.31 -13.46 3.49
C ASP A 408 18.43 -12.48 2.31
N GLY A 409 18.47 -13.01 1.08
CA GLY A 409 18.50 -12.21 -0.13
C GLY A 409 19.90 -11.70 -0.50
N CYS A 410 20.96 -12.45 -0.18
CA CYS A 410 22.34 -12.09 -0.53
C CYS A 410 22.53 -11.76 -2.03
N LEU A 411 21.77 -12.41 -2.91
CA LEU A 411 21.73 -12.15 -4.35
C LEU A 411 21.32 -10.69 -4.67
N ASN A 412 20.40 -10.11 -3.90
CA ASN A 412 20.05 -8.69 -4.04
C ASN A 412 21.27 -7.80 -3.71
N GLY A 413 22.10 -8.20 -2.75
CA GLY A 413 23.35 -7.52 -2.40
C GLY A 413 24.34 -7.43 -3.55
N LEU A 414 24.46 -8.47 -4.38
CA LEU A 414 25.32 -8.46 -5.58
C LEU A 414 24.85 -7.41 -6.60
N PHE A 415 23.53 -7.31 -6.81
CA PHE A 415 22.97 -6.28 -7.67
C PHE A 415 23.16 -4.88 -7.07
N VAL A 416 23.04 -4.73 -5.75
CA VAL A 416 23.33 -3.46 -5.06
C VAL A 416 24.79 -3.06 -5.26
N LEU A 417 25.74 -3.98 -5.14
CA LEU A 417 27.16 -3.71 -5.38
C LEU A 417 27.42 -3.29 -6.83
N GLY A 418 26.89 -4.02 -7.81
CA GLY A 418 27.00 -3.67 -9.22
C GLY A 418 26.44 -2.26 -9.51
N ARG A 419 25.31 -1.92 -8.88
CA ARG A 419 24.70 -0.58 -8.96
C ARG A 419 25.62 0.50 -8.36
N SER A 420 26.20 0.24 -7.19
CA SER A 420 27.15 1.15 -6.54
C SER A 420 28.40 1.41 -7.37
N ILE A 421 28.97 0.37 -7.99
CA ILE A 421 30.12 0.51 -8.90
C ILE A 421 29.73 1.32 -10.15
N GLY A 422 28.56 1.05 -10.73
CA GLY A 422 28.02 1.83 -11.84
C GLY A 422 27.84 3.31 -11.48
N PHE A 423 27.34 3.61 -10.28
CA PHE A 423 27.20 4.98 -9.79
C PHE A 423 28.55 5.68 -9.65
N ILE A 424 29.56 5.00 -9.10
CA ILE A 424 30.92 5.55 -8.96
C ILE A 424 31.52 5.80 -10.35
N GLY A 425 31.42 4.83 -11.26
CA GLY A 425 31.94 4.94 -12.62
C GLY A 425 31.32 6.12 -13.38
N HIS A 426 29.99 6.26 -13.32
CA HIS A 426 29.28 7.37 -13.96
C HIS A 426 29.73 8.73 -13.42
N PHE A 427 29.89 8.85 -12.10
CA PHE A 427 30.39 10.07 -11.47
C PHE A 427 31.83 10.42 -11.89
N LEU A 428 32.72 9.43 -11.95
CA LEU A 428 34.11 9.62 -12.36
C LEU A 428 34.23 9.99 -13.84
N ASP A 429 33.44 9.36 -14.71
CA ASP A 429 33.45 9.65 -16.15
C ASP A 429 32.93 11.07 -16.43
N GLN A 430 31.93 11.54 -15.70
CA GLN A 430 31.48 12.94 -15.77
C GLN A 430 32.59 13.93 -15.39
N LYS A 431 33.30 13.66 -14.28
CA LYS A 431 34.45 14.47 -13.88
C LYS A 431 35.56 14.45 -14.94
N ARG A 432 35.87 13.29 -15.50
CA ARG A 432 36.93 13.10 -16.50
C ARG A 432 36.62 13.82 -17.81
N LEU A 433 35.38 13.68 -18.30
CA LEU A 433 34.95 14.26 -19.57
C LEU A 433 34.64 15.75 -19.48
N LYS A 434 34.66 16.34 -18.28
CA LYS A 434 34.15 17.70 -17.99
C LYS A 434 32.74 17.91 -18.54
N GLN A 435 32.02 16.81 -18.75
CA GLN A 435 30.68 16.82 -19.26
C GLN A 435 29.75 16.94 -18.06
N PRO A 436 28.88 17.95 -18.03
CA PRO A 436 27.76 17.91 -17.10
C PRO A 436 26.96 16.63 -17.39
N LEU A 437 26.27 16.11 -16.37
CA LEU A 437 25.31 15.01 -16.48
C LEU A 437 24.53 15.16 -17.81
N TYR A 438 24.46 14.11 -18.64
CA TYR A 438 23.70 14.17 -19.90
C TYR A 438 22.31 14.73 -19.60
N ARG A 439 22.04 15.94 -20.11
CA ARG A 439 20.78 16.64 -19.99
C ARG A 439 20.05 16.35 -21.28
N HIS A 440 18.98 15.58 -21.21
CA HIS A 440 18.07 15.57 -22.35
C HIS A 440 17.50 16.99 -22.50
N PRO A 441 17.41 17.56 -23.71
CA PRO A 441 16.78 18.85 -23.91
C PRO A 441 15.38 18.84 -23.31
N TRP A 442 15.03 19.91 -22.61
CA TRP A 442 13.72 20.03 -21.95
C TRP A 442 12.59 19.82 -22.96
N ASP A 443 12.79 20.35 -24.17
CA ASP A 443 11.89 20.33 -25.32
C ASP A 443 11.56 18.92 -25.84
N ASP A 444 12.44 17.92 -25.62
CA ASP A 444 12.21 16.53 -26.05
C ASP A 444 11.37 15.73 -25.02
N ILE A 445 11.24 16.23 -23.78
CA ILE A 445 10.47 15.61 -22.69
C ILE A 445 9.16 16.37 -22.45
N SER A 446 9.15 17.68 -22.69
CA SER A 446 7.95 18.50 -22.55
C SER A 446 7.02 18.31 -23.75
N TYR A 447 6.02 17.44 -23.64
CA TYR A 447 4.80 17.55 -24.45
C TYR A 447 3.87 18.67 -23.94
N LEU A 448 4.45 19.76 -23.42
CA LEU A 448 3.72 20.94 -23.03
C LEU A 448 3.47 21.77 -24.28
N ASN A 449 2.30 21.59 -24.91
CA ASN A 449 1.73 22.66 -25.71
C ASN A 449 1.53 23.86 -24.77
N GLU A 450 1.95 25.05 -25.19
CA GLU A 450 1.91 26.31 -24.42
C GLU A 450 0.48 26.81 -24.03
N GLU A 451 -0.52 25.94 -24.09
CA GLU A 451 -1.92 26.26 -23.77
C GLU A 451 -2.53 25.23 -22.81
N TYR A 452 -1.99 25.05 -21.60
CA TYR A 452 -2.74 24.55 -20.43
C TYR A 452 -2.16 25.06 -19.12
#